data_AF-A0A0G1KAA0-F1
#
_entry.id   AF-A0A0G1KAA0-F1
#
_cell.length_a   1.000
_cell.length_b   1.000
_cell.length_c   1.000
_cell.angle_alpha   90.00
_cell.angle_beta   90.00
_cell.angle_gamma   90.00
#
_symmetry.space_group_name_H-M   'P 1'
#
loop_
_entity.id
_entity.type
_entity.pdbx_description
1 polymer ?
#
loop_
_entity_poly.entity_id
_entity_poly.type
_entity_poly.pdbx_seq_one_letter_code
_entity_poly.pdbx_strand_id
1 'polypeptide(L)'
;MFPIVKNKVFTAWMIFALTVASTGIYSLVTAPSAEASVAFAVKSGSYNGNGSSLSISGLGFAPEVVTIKSGASLNLMWKSSAMPATLASGSTGSEIILGADGFTVSPDPEVNTASVSYTYTAFAGSDCSSGGVI
;
A
#
# COMPACT_ATOMS: atom_id res chain seq x y z
N MET A 1 48.79 -38.80 17.55
CA MET A 1 47.77 -39.69 16.96
C MET A 1 46.44 -38.97 17.05
N PHE A 2 45.88 -38.52 15.93
CA PHE A 2 44.54 -37.92 15.87
C PHE A 2 43.48 -39.04 15.87
N PRO A 3 42.27 -38.80 16.39
CA PRO A 3 41.17 -38.61 15.44
C PRO A 3 40.07 -37.58 15.82
N ILE A 4 39.32 -37.25 14.77
CA ILE A 4 38.20 -36.33 14.55
C ILE A 4 36.84 -36.87 15.06
N VAL A 5 35.96 -35.99 15.58
CA VAL A 5 34.48 -36.06 15.47
C VAL A 5 33.95 -34.60 15.39
N LYS A 6 33.68 -34.04 14.20
CA LYS A 6 32.40 -33.95 13.45
C LYS A 6 31.20 -33.29 14.17
N ASN A 7 31.01 -32.01 13.84
CA ASN A 7 29.74 -31.31 13.55
C ASN A 7 28.70 -31.13 14.69
N LYS A 8 28.34 -29.86 14.99
CA LYS A 8 26.97 -29.32 14.78
C LYS A 8 26.78 -27.91 15.41
N VAL A 9 26.48 -26.95 14.53
CA VAL A 9 25.34 -26.00 14.62
C VAL A 9 25.47 -24.78 15.58
N PHE A 10 25.72 -23.64 14.93
CA PHE A 10 24.92 -22.41 14.95
C PHE A 10 24.90 -21.55 16.22
N THR A 11 25.71 -20.49 16.15
CA THR A 11 25.59 -19.22 16.87
C THR A 11 24.13 -18.75 17.02
N ALA A 12 23.63 -18.71 18.26
CA ALA A 12 22.51 -17.85 18.65
C ALA A 12 23.02 -16.94 19.77
N TRP A 13 23.42 -15.73 19.40
CA TRP A 13 23.74 -14.65 20.32
C TRP A 13 22.44 -14.11 20.95
N MET A 14 22.57 -13.69 22.21
CA MET A 14 21.60 -12.96 23.04
C MET A 14 20.42 -13.73 23.65
N ILE A 15 20.70 -14.39 24.77
CA ILE A 15 19.80 -14.34 25.93
C ILE A 15 20.64 -13.83 27.11
N PHE A 16 20.58 -12.52 27.35
CA PHE A 16 21.17 -11.91 28.55
C PHE A 16 20.21 -12.18 29.72
N ALA A 17 20.40 -13.31 30.40
CA ALA A 17 19.64 -13.65 31.59
C ALA A 17 20.08 -12.74 32.75
N LEU A 18 19.31 -11.69 33.02
CA LEU A 18 19.48 -10.84 34.19
C LEU A 18 18.90 -11.56 35.41
N THR A 19 19.76 -12.10 36.28
CA THR A 19 19.34 -12.59 37.61
C THR A 19 19.17 -11.39 38.54
N VAL A 20 17.95 -11.15 39.02
CA VAL A 20 17.71 -10.15 40.06
C VAL A 20 17.07 -10.81 41.28
N ALA A 21 17.81 -10.86 42.39
CA ALA A 21 17.27 -11.14 43.69
C ALA A 21 16.76 -9.81 44.27
N SER A 22 15.46 -9.55 44.19
CA SER A 22 14.76 -8.62 45.08
C SER A 22 13.26 -8.74 44.86
N THR A 23 12.52 -8.92 45.94
CA THR A 23 11.06 -8.89 45.97
C THR A 23 10.54 -7.56 45.44
N GLY A 24 10.01 -7.58 44.22
CA GLY A 24 9.37 -6.43 43.59
C GLY A 24 8.62 -6.90 42.35
N ILE A 25 7.35 -6.52 42.25
CA ILE A 25 6.50 -6.85 41.10
C ILE A 25 7.02 -6.02 39.91
N TYR A 26 7.62 -6.67 38.92
CA TYR A 26 7.97 -6.03 37.66
C TYR A 26 6.71 -5.95 36.80
N SER A 27 6.04 -4.80 36.81
CA SER A 27 4.98 -4.50 35.84
C SER A 27 5.63 -4.45 34.46
N LEU A 28 5.36 -5.45 33.64
CA LEU A 28 5.65 -5.43 32.22
C LEU A 28 4.75 -4.36 31.61
N VAL A 29 5.23 -3.12 31.54
CA VAL A 29 4.63 -2.12 30.65
C VAL A 29 4.95 -2.59 29.24
N THR A 30 4.06 -3.43 28.70
CA THR A 30 3.95 -3.60 27.26
C THR A 30 3.64 -2.21 26.73
N ALA A 31 4.64 -1.50 26.20
CA ALA A 31 4.36 -0.31 25.42
C ALA A 31 3.29 -0.72 24.39
N PRO A 32 2.19 0.03 24.24
CA PRO A 32 1.32 -0.20 23.10
C PRO A 32 2.23 -0.13 21.88
N SER A 33 2.33 -1.23 21.13
CA SER A 33 2.97 -1.25 19.82
C SER A 33 2.51 0.02 19.13
N ALA A 34 3.44 0.95 18.87
CA ALA A 34 3.12 2.26 18.34
C ALA A 34 2.04 2.06 17.28
N GLU A 35 0.84 2.57 17.53
CA GLU A 35 -0.16 2.68 16.48
C GLU A 35 0.58 3.35 15.36
N ALA A 36 0.79 2.60 14.28
CA ALA A 36 1.47 3.12 13.12
C ALA A 36 0.68 4.38 12.78
N SER A 37 1.29 5.55 12.96
CA SER A 37 0.77 6.75 12.34
C SER A 37 0.68 6.36 10.89
N VAL A 38 -0.54 6.15 10.42
CA VAL A 38 -0.82 5.93 9.01
C VAL A 38 -0.45 7.26 8.37
N ALA A 39 0.79 7.36 7.91
CA ALA A 39 1.25 8.57 7.26
C ALA A 39 0.39 8.73 6.02
N PHE A 40 -0.45 9.76 6.02
CA PHE A 40 -1.25 10.10 4.86
C PHE A 40 -0.31 10.36 3.69
N ALA A 41 -0.43 9.54 2.65
CA ALA A 41 0.44 9.58 1.48
C ALA A 41 -0.38 10.01 0.27
N VAL A 42 0.12 11.02 -0.44
CA VAL A 42 -0.46 11.48 -1.71
C VAL A 42 0.61 11.49 -2.77
N LYS A 43 0.29 10.92 -3.93
CA LYS A 43 1.15 10.97 -5.10
C LYS A 43 0.34 11.22 -6.35
N SER A 44 0.72 12.25 -7.09
CA SER A 44 0.14 12.57 -8.39
C SER A 44 1.15 12.30 -9.50
N GLY A 45 0.63 12.04 -10.69
CA GLY A 45 1.43 11.88 -11.90
C GLY A 45 0.56 11.87 -13.14
N SER A 46 1.16 11.59 -14.28
CA SER A 46 0.46 11.47 -15.54
C SER A 46 0.93 10.23 -16.28
N TYR A 47 0.05 9.66 -17.10
CA TYR A 47 0.38 8.58 -18.03
C TYR A 47 -0.32 8.84 -19.36
N ASN A 48 0.22 8.27 -20.42
CA ASN A 48 -0.41 8.28 -21.73
C ASN A 48 -1.14 6.97 -21.91
N GLY A 49 -2.42 7.03 -22.26
CA GLY A 49 -3.21 5.85 -22.55
C GLY A 49 -2.69 5.14 -23.80
N ASN A 50 -2.76 3.82 -23.79
CA ASN A 50 -2.31 2.95 -24.86
C ASN A 50 -3.43 2.02 -25.39
N GLY A 51 -4.64 2.10 -24.84
CA GLY A 51 -5.76 1.24 -25.25
C GLY A 51 -5.60 -0.24 -24.87
N SER A 52 -4.66 -0.56 -23.98
CA SER A 52 -4.35 -1.92 -23.47
C SER A 52 -4.15 -1.87 -21.97
N SER A 53 -4.20 -3.01 -21.26
CA SER A 53 -3.96 -2.99 -19.80
C SER A 53 -2.63 -2.32 -19.46
N LEU A 54 -2.66 -1.30 -18.60
CA LEU A 54 -1.51 -0.48 -18.23
C LEU A 54 -1.37 -0.43 -16.72
N SER A 55 -0.21 -0.87 -16.22
CA SER A 55 0.11 -0.82 -14.80
C SER A 55 0.97 0.41 -14.48
N ILE A 56 0.50 1.23 -13.54
CA ILE A 56 1.21 2.38 -13.02
C ILE A 56 1.79 1.96 -11.66
N SER A 57 3.12 1.81 -11.60
CA SER A 57 3.87 1.40 -10.40
C SER A 57 4.79 2.52 -9.91
N GLY A 58 5.49 2.31 -8.81
CA GLY A 58 6.41 3.28 -8.21
C GLY A 58 5.70 4.33 -7.37
N LEU A 59 4.54 4.01 -6.80
CA LEU A 59 3.89 4.90 -5.84
C LEU A 59 4.58 4.86 -4.47
N GLY A 60 5.23 3.74 -4.11
CA GLY A 60 5.87 3.55 -2.81
C GLY A 60 4.89 3.23 -1.68
N PHE A 61 3.60 3.08 -2.00
CA PHE A 61 2.52 2.71 -1.08
C PHE A 61 1.40 2.01 -1.85
N ALA A 62 0.58 1.24 -1.14
CA ALA A 62 -0.65 0.68 -1.67
C ALA A 62 -1.76 1.74 -1.66
N PRO A 63 -2.25 2.24 -2.81
CA PRO A 63 -3.26 3.28 -2.84
C PRO A 63 -4.63 2.75 -2.38
N GLU A 64 -5.31 3.53 -1.56
CA GLU A 64 -6.67 3.27 -1.12
C GLU A 64 -7.70 4.02 -1.95
N VAL A 65 -7.33 5.19 -2.49
CA VAL A 65 -8.14 5.95 -3.44
C VAL A 65 -7.26 6.37 -4.60
N VAL A 66 -7.74 6.16 -5.83
CA VAL A 66 -7.11 6.68 -7.04
C VAL A 66 -8.17 7.42 -7.84
N THR A 67 -7.83 8.64 -8.23
CA THR A 67 -8.63 9.47 -9.14
C THR A 67 -7.84 9.69 -10.41
N ILE A 68 -8.50 9.60 -11.56
CA ILE A 68 -7.94 9.71 -12.90
C ILE A 68 -8.78 10.71 -13.68
N LYS A 69 -8.11 11.69 -14.28
CA LYS A 69 -8.71 12.71 -15.13
C LYS A 69 -8.18 12.59 -16.55
N SER A 70 -9.10 12.55 -17.51
CA SER A 70 -8.75 12.66 -18.93
C SER A 70 -8.32 14.08 -19.28
N GLY A 71 -7.27 14.21 -20.08
CA GLY A 71 -6.87 15.49 -20.69
C GLY A 71 -7.71 15.86 -21.92
N ALA A 72 -8.41 14.90 -22.53
CA ALA A 72 -9.19 15.09 -23.75
C ALA A 72 -10.70 15.22 -23.51
N SER A 73 -11.18 14.90 -22.30
CA SER A 73 -12.60 14.88 -21.95
C SER A 73 -12.83 15.38 -20.54
N LEU A 74 -14.06 15.78 -20.22
CA LEU A 74 -14.44 16.18 -18.85
C LEU A 74 -14.65 14.98 -17.90
N ASN A 75 -14.38 13.76 -18.38
CA ASN A 75 -14.61 12.55 -17.62
C ASN A 75 -13.57 12.38 -16.50
N LEU A 76 -14.07 12.07 -15.31
CA LEU A 76 -13.26 11.81 -14.13
C LEU A 76 -13.65 10.45 -13.58
N MET A 77 -12.66 9.57 -13.52
CA MET A 77 -12.82 8.23 -12.99
C MET A 77 -12.12 8.12 -11.65
N TRP A 78 -12.72 7.37 -10.73
CA TRP A 78 -12.11 7.16 -9.43
C TRP A 78 -12.48 5.78 -8.89
N LYS A 79 -11.58 5.23 -8.09
CA LYS A 79 -11.76 3.97 -7.39
C LYS A 79 -11.25 4.10 -5.98
N SER A 80 -12.06 3.66 -5.03
CA SER A 80 -11.60 3.42 -3.65
C SER A 80 -11.54 1.93 -3.32
N SER A 81 -10.78 1.58 -2.28
CA SER A 81 -10.68 0.24 -1.71
C SER A 81 -12.04 -0.28 -1.22
N ALA A 82 -12.89 0.63 -0.71
CA ALA A 82 -14.23 0.30 -0.21
C ALA A 82 -15.28 0.06 -1.33
N MET A 83 -14.98 0.42 -2.57
CA MET A 83 -15.91 0.25 -3.68
C MET A 83 -15.94 -1.20 -4.19
N PRO A 84 -17.13 -1.82 -4.33
CA PRO A 84 -17.25 -3.11 -4.99
C PRO A 84 -16.81 -3.00 -6.46
N ALA A 85 -16.43 -4.14 -7.04
CA ALA A 85 -15.99 -4.22 -8.43
C ALA A 85 -17.07 -3.84 -9.45
N THR A 86 -18.31 -3.55 -9.05
CA THR A 86 -19.40 -3.05 -9.91
C THR A 86 -19.89 -1.71 -9.37
N LEU A 87 -19.57 -0.61 -10.02
CA LEU A 87 -19.98 0.72 -9.57
C LEU A 87 -21.32 1.16 -10.18
N ALA A 88 -22.09 1.93 -9.40
CA ALA A 88 -23.48 2.29 -9.72
C ALA A 88 -23.66 3.43 -10.76
N SER A 89 -22.59 3.96 -11.36
CA SER A 89 -22.72 4.94 -12.46
C SER A 89 -21.43 5.02 -13.28
N GLY A 90 -21.54 4.82 -14.59
CA GLY A 90 -20.48 5.02 -15.58
C GLY A 90 -19.64 3.78 -15.89
N SER A 91 -19.24 3.04 -14.86
CA SER A 91 -18.11 2.12 -14.99
C SER A 91 -18.38 0.74 -14.42
N THR A 92 -17.88 -0.27 -15.13
CA THR A 92 -17.95 -1.68 -14.72
C THR A 92 -17.17 -2.00 -13.45
N GLY A 93 -16.55 -0.99 -12.80
CA GLY A 93 -15.77 -1.07 -11.56
C GLY A 93 -14.50 -1.93 -11.66
N SER A 94 -14.26 -2.48 -12.85
CA SER A 94 -13.12 -3.30 -13.24
C SER A 94 -12.07 -2.50 -14.01
N GLU A 95 -12.32 -1.20 -14.23
CA GLU A 95 -11.41 -0.34 -14.98
C GLU A 95 -10.15 0.05 -14.21
N ILE A 96 -10.22 0.14 -12.88
CA ILE A 96 -9.09 0.52 -12.03
C ILE A 96 -8.92 -0.56 -10.97
N ILE A 97 -7.78 -1.23 -10.99
CA ILE A 97 -7.42 -2.30 -10.06
C ILE A 97 -6.29 -1.76 -9.17
N LEU A 98 -6.55 -1.66 -7.87
CA LEU A 98 -5.56 -1.21 -6.89
C LEU A 98 -4.57 -2.35 -6.60
N GLY A 99 -3.28 -2.03 -6.60
CA GLY A 99 -2.18 -2.97 -6.34
C GLY A 99 -1.35 -2.54 -5.12
N ALA A 100 -0.32 -3.33 -4.79
CA ALA A 100 0.49 -3.08 -3.59
C ALA A 100 1.44 -1.86 -3.70
N ASP A 101 1.81 -1.44 -4.91
CA ASP A 101 2.73 -0.33 -5.18
C ASP A 101 2.17 0.64 -6.26
N GLY A 102 0.86 0.59 -6.48
CA GLY A 102 0.32 1.15 -7.71
C GLY A 102 -1.14 0.83 -7.99
N PHE A 103 -1.52 1.06 -9.23
CA PHE A 103 -2.80 0.66 -9.77
C PHE A 103 -2.65 0.25 -11.23
N THR A 104 -3.56 -0.58 -11.71
CA THR A 104 -3.64 -1.00 -13.11
C THR A 104 -4.94 -0.47 -13.70
N VAL A 105 -4.85 0.08 -14.90
CA VAL A 105 -6.01 0.52 -15.68
C VAL A 105 -6.30 -0.46 -16.81
N SER A 106 -7.56 -0.85 -16.94
CA SER A 106 -8.05 -1.70 -18.04
C SER A 106 -8.16 -0.90 -19.34
N PRO A 107 -8.25 -1.56 -20.51
CA PRO A 107 -8.45 -0.92 -21.81
C PRO A 107 -9.88 -0.40 -21.99
N ASP A 108 -10.27 0.55 -21.14
CA ASP A 108 -11.57 1.21 -21.18
C ASP A 108 -11.41 2.65 -21.67
N PRO A 109 -12.32 3.16 -22.52
CA PRO A 109 -12.22 4.51 -23.10
C PRO A 109 -12.19 5.61 -22.03
N GLU A 110 -12.81 5.42 -20.87
CA GLU A 110 -12.90 6.42 -19.82
C GLU A 110 -11.57 6.61 -19.07
N VAL A 111 -10.73 5.57 -18.98
CA VAL A 111 -9.46 5.60 -18.23
C VAL A 111 -8.21 5.42 -19.08
N ASN A 112 -8.31 4.85 -20.29
CA ASN A 112 -7.14 4.42 -21.05
C ASN A 112 -7.38 4.36 -22.57
N THR A 113 -7.80 5.49 -23.14
CA THR A 113 -7.83 5.67 -24.60
C THR A 113 -6.42 5.90 -25.15
N ALA A 114 -6.09 5.24 -26.26
CA ALA A 114 -4.79 5.39 -26.92
C ALA A 114 -4.52 6.86 -27.31
N SER A 115 -3.29 7.32 -27.08
CA SER A 115 -2.83 8.69 -27.39
C SER A 115 -3.55 9.81 -26.61
N VAL A 116 -4.28 9.49 -25.55
CA VAL A 116 -4.86 10.47 -24.62
C VAL A 116 -3.98 10.56 -23.37
N SER A 117 -3.66 11.78 -22.94
CA SER A 117 -2.96 12.00 -21.68
C SER A 117 -3.94 11.97 -20.51
N TYR A 118 -3.61 11.22 -19.47
CA TYR A 118 -4.37 11.12 -18.23
C TYR A 118 -3.51 11.60 -17.06
N THR A 119 -4.14 12.29 -16.11
CA THR A 119 -3.51 12.70 -14.85
C THR A 119 -4.17 11.96 -13.72
N TYR A 120 -3.38 11.41 -12.80
CA TYR A 120 -3.87 10.69 -11.64
C TYR A 120 -3.41 11.33 -10.33
N THR A 121 -4.20 11.09 -9.29
CA THR A 121 -3.82 11.33 -7.90
C THR A 121 -4.20 10.11 -7.08
N ALA A 122 -3.23 9.54 -6.38
CA ALA A 122 -3.36 8.41 -5.51
C ALA A 122 -3.22 8.85 -4.04
N PHE A 123 -4.04 8.28 -3.18
CA PHE A 123 -4.11 8.56 -1.74
C PHE A 123 -4.01 7.25 -0.96
N ALA A 124 -3.33 7.27 0.18
CA ALA A 124 -3.25 6.15 1.12
C ALA A 124 -3.07 6.63 2.56
N GLY A 125 -3.26 5.71 3.51
CA GLY A 125 -3.04 5.97 4.93
C GLY A 125 -4.27 6.46 5.67
N SER A 126 -5.47 6.04 5.24
CA SER A 126 -6.68 6.25 6.04
C SER A 126 -6.83 5.07 7.00
N ASP A 127 -6.70 5.28 8.29
CA ASP A 127 -6.99 4.26 9.32
C ASP A 127 -8.50 4.11 9.58
N CYS A 128 -9.35 4.73 8.75
CA CYS A 128 -10.79 4.87 8.95
C CYS A 128 -11.16 5.51 10.32
N SER A 129 -10.20 6.09 11.02
CA SER A 129 -10.43 6.83 12.25
C SER A 129 -10.75 8.27 11.87
N SER A 130 -11.77 8.85 12.52
CA SER A 130 -12.10 10.28 12.42
C SER A 130 -10.94 11.22 12.85
N GLY A 131 -9.78 10.68 13.23
CA GLY A 131 -8.63 11.38 13.80
C GLY A 131 -7.55 11.77 12.79
N GLY A 132 -7.82 11.70 11.47
CA GLY A 132 -6.89 12.14 10.44
C GLY A 132 -6.44 13.58 10.67
N VAL A 133 -5.24 13.76 11.23
CA VAL A 133 -4.58 15.06 11.37
C VAL A 133 -3.64 15.24 10.18
N ILE A 134 -3.87 16.32 9.43
CA ILE A 134 -2.99 16.79 8.36
C ILE A 134 -1.72 17.44 8.91
#